data_AF-B9T9C9-F1
#
_entry.id   AF-B9T9C9-F1
#
_cell.length_a   1.000
_cell.length_b   1.000
_cell.length_c   1.000
_cell.angle_alpha   90.00
_cell.angle_beta   90.00
_cell.angle_gamma   90.00
#
_symmetry.space_group_name_H-M   'P 1'
#
loop_
_entity.id
_entity.type
_entity.pdbx_description
1 polymer ?
#
loop_
_entity_poly.entity_id
_entity_poly.type
_entity_poly.pdbx_seq_one_letter_code
_entity_poly.pdbx_strand_id
1 'polypeptide(L)'
;MQTLQEMYRAKRGSAFDALNHVRDGDMIVVPTGVGEPPTLLHALSQECRGFHDVQVAQILAMRKYGYFAPECRPHVRHAALFFGGASRAGGQGGWCDFIPNYFSEIPMLIERGLMPADVVFAMASPMSASGHFALSLGTDYTMAAVAKARAVVLEVNPHVPFTHGQCH
;
A
#
# COMPACT_ATOMS: atom_id res chain seq x y z
N MET A 1 25.85 -14.46 11.64
CA MET A 1 24.49 -13.91 11.40
C MET A 1 24.64 -12.47 10.99
N GLN A 2 23.91 -12.01 9.97
CA GLN A 2 23.90 -10.58 9.62
C GLN A 2 23.26 -9.77 10.75
N THR A 3 23.78 -8.56 11.00
CA THR A 3 23.16 -7.62 11.93
C THR A 3 21.87 -7.04 11.34
N LEU A 4 20.96 -6.53 12.18
CA LEU A 4 19.74 -5.86 11.72
C LEU A 4 20.03 -4.70 10.76
N GLN A 5 21.12 -3.97 10.99
CA GLN A 5 21.55 -2.88 10.12
C GLN A 5 22.06 -3.37 8.75
N GLU A 6 22.74 -4.51 8.70
CA GLU A 6 23.16 -5.12 7.44
C GLU A 6 21.94 -5.60 6.64
N MET A 7 20.97 -6.25 7.31
CA MET A 7 19.71 -6.67 6.67
C MET A 7 18.93 -5.47 6.14
N TYR A 8 18.84 -4.38 6.90
CA TYR A 8 18.17 -3.16 6.47
C TYR A 8 18.85 -2.55 5.25
N ARG A 9 20.18 -2.43 5.26
CA ARG A 9 20.95 -1.89 4.13
C ARG A 9 20.79 -2.75 2.87
N ALA A 10 20.78 -4.07 3.02
CA ALA A 10 20.61 -5.00 1.90
C ALA A 10 19.21 -4.95 1.26
N LYS A 11 18.18 -4.55 2.02
CA LYS A 11 16.79 -4.41 1.53
C LYS A 11 16.46 -3.01 1.03
N ARG A 12 17.34 -2.03 1.26
CA ARG A 12 17.09 -0.64 0.86
C ARG A 12 17.34 -0.48 -0.64
N GLY A 13 16.37 0.08 -1.34
CA GLY A 13 16.46 0.38 -2.77
C GLY A 13 15.71 1.65 -3.13
N SER A 14 15.64 1.94 -4.42
CA SER A 14 14.76 2.97 -4.95
C SER A 14 13.29 2.51 -4.95
N ALA A 15 12.36 3.44 -5.14
CA ALA A 15 10.95 3.10 -5.30
C ALA A 15 10.69 2.23 -6.55
N PHE A 16 11.52 2.35 -7.58
CA PHE A 16 11.44 1.49 -8.77
C PHE A 16 11.93 0.07 -8.48
N ASP A 17 13.01 -0.09 -7.70
CA ASP A 17 13.47 -1.43 -7.29
C ASP A 17 12.40 -2.16 -6.49
N ALA A 18 11.63 -1.41 -5.68
CA ALA A 18 10.54 -1.96 -4.89
C ALA A 18 9.39 -2.52 -5.74
N LEU A 19 9.21 -2.05 -6.98
CA LEU A 19 8.19 -2.55 -7.90
C LEU A 19 8.44 -4.00 -8.33
N ASN A 20 9.68 -4.50 -8.21
CA ASN A 20 10.01 -5.91 -8.47
C ASN A 20 9.29 -6.89 -7.51
N HIS A 21 8.68 -6.39 -6.44
CA HIS A 21 7.87 -7.19 -5.52
C HIS A 21 6.40 -7.32 -5.96
N VAL A 22 5.96 -6.50 -6.92
CA VAL A 22 4.61 -6.51 -7.48
C VAL A 22 4.59 -7.42 -8.70
N ARG A 23 3.54 -8.24 -8.80
CA ARG A 23 3.27 -9.15 -9.92
C ARG A 23 1.93 -8.81 -10.54
N ASP A 24 1.76 -9.18 -11.80
CA ASP A 24 0.48 -9.07 -12.48
C ASP A 24 -0.63 -9.79 -11.68
N GLY A 25 -1.78 -9.12 -11.56
CA GLY A 25 -2.93 -9.59 -10.77
C GLY A 25 -2.83 -9.38 -9.26
N ASP A 26 -1.71 -8.85 -8.73
CA ASP A 26 -1.60 -8.59 -7.28
C ASP A 26 -2.59 -7.51 -6.81
N MET A 27 -3.10 -7.68 -5.59
CA MET A 27 -3.69 -6.58 -4.82
C MET A 27 -2.64 -5.95 -3.89
N ILE A 28 -2.37 -4.67 -4.11
CA ILE A 28 -1.58 -3.80 -3.26
C ILE A 28 -2.50 -3.15 -2.23
N VAL A 29 -2.27 -3.42 -0.95
CA VAL A 29 -2.96 -2.75 0.16
C VAL A 29 -2.17 -1.52 0.59
N VAL A 30 -2.86 -0.38 0.66
CA VAL A 30 -2.30 0.90 1.09
C VAL A 30 -3.06 1.40 2.32
N PRO A 31 -2.39 1.91 3.38
CA PRO A 31 -3.08 2.49 4.52
C PRO A 31 -3.99 3.67 4.17
N THR A 32 -4.95 3.93 5.05
CA THR A 32 -5.82 5.09 4.90
C THR A 32 -5.06 6.40 5.03
N GLY A 33 -5.49 7.40 4.25
CA GLY A 33 -5.12 8.80 4.50
C GLY A 33 -3.60 9.04 4.45
N VAL A 34 -3.06 9.56 5.55
CA VAL A 34 -1.65 9.99 5.66
C VAL A 34 -0.64 8.83 5.75
N GLY A 35 -1.11 7.58 5.86
CA GLY A 35 -0.24 6.39 5.83
C GLY A 35 0.14 5.94 4.41
N GLU A 36 -0.46 6.54 3.37
CA GLU A 36 -0.10 6.25 1.97
C GLU A 36 1.38 6.62 1.70
N PRO A 37 2.17 5.78 0.99
CA PRO A 37 3.56 6.07 0.65
C PRO A 37 3.68 6.74 -0.74
N PRO A 38 3.83 8.07 -0.84
CA PRO A 38 3.72 8.75 -2.11
C PRO A 38 4.84 8.43 -3.08
N THR A 39 6.05 8.18 -2.61
CA THR A 39 7.20 7.85 -3.47
C THR A 39 6.96 6.50 -4.16
N LEU A 40 6.44 5.50 -3.44
CA LEU A 40 6.09 4.21 -4.02
C LEU A 40 4.92 4.32 -5.01
N LEU A 41 3.87 5.07 -4.66
CA LEU A 41 2.69 5.24 -5.53
C LEU A 41 2.98 6.09 -6.77
N HIS A 42 3.94 7.04 -6.70
CA HIS A 42 4.45 7.75 -7.87
C HIS A 42 5.24 6.82 -8.79
N ALA A 43 6.13 5.98 -8.25
CA ALA A 43 6.86 5.00 -9.06
C ALA A 43 5.90 4.02 -9.77
N LEU A 44 4.92 3.49 -9.03
CA LEU A 44 3.87 2.62 -9.61
C LEU A 44 3.08 3.33 -10.71
N SER A 45 2.81 4.63 -10.55
CA SER A 45 2.12 5.42 -11.57
C SER A 45 2.94 5.61 -12.84
N GLN A 46 4.25 5.83 -12.71
CA GLN A 46 5.16 6.01 -13.83
C GLN A 46 5.34 4.72 -14.63
N GLU A 47 5.40 3.59 -13.93
CA GLU A 47 5.56 2.27 -14.53
C GLU A 47 4.22 1.54 -14.75
N CYS A 48 3.07 2.23 -14.65
CA CYS A 48 1.77 1.56 -14.62
C CYS A 48 1.60 0.59 -15.80
N ARG A 49 2.04 0.98 -17.00
CA ARG A 49 1.92 0.19 -18.24
C ARG A 49 2.73 -1.12 -18.26
N GLY A 50 3.69 -1.26 -17.36
CA GLY A 50 4.48 -2.49 -17.20
C GLY A 50 3.74 -3.62 -16.49
N PHE A 51 2.56 -3.34 -15.94
CA PHE A 51 1.74 -4.30 -15.22
C PHE A 51 0.50 -4.72 -16.00
N HIS A 52 -0.12 -5.80 -15.56
CA HIS A 52 -1.43 -6.24 -15.99
C HIS A 52 -2.28 -6.60 -14.76
N ASP A 53 -3.50 -6.05 -14.70
CA ASP A 53 -4.50 -6.42 -13.70
C ASP A 53 -4.12 -6.16 -12.22
N VAL A 54 -3.15 -5.29 -11.93
CA VAL A 54 -2.81 -4.91 -10.54
C VAL A 54 -3.90 -4.03 -9.94
N GLN A 55 -4.25 -4.27 -8.68
CA GLN A 55 -5.24 -3.49 -7.94
C GLN A 55 -4.59 -2.73 -6.79
N VAL A 56 -4.93 -1.45 -6.60
CA VAL A 56 -4.55 -0.67 -5.42
C VAL A 56 -5.77 -0.47 -4.54
N ALA A 57 -5.83 -1.17 -3.40
CA ALA A 57 -6.93 -1.13 -2.46
C ALA A 57 -6.65 -0.15 -1.31
N GLN A 58 -7.52 0.86 -1.15
CA GLN A 58 -7.31 1.91 -0.17
C GLN A 58 -8.64 2.55 0.29
N ILE A 59 -8.72 2.91 1.58
CA ILE A 59 -9.68 3.90 2.09
C ILE A 59 -9.06 5.30 1.99
N LEU A 60 -9.84 6.27 1.50
CA LEU A 60 -9.47 7.69 1.54
C LEU A 60 -8.07 7.97 0.95
N ALA A 61 -7.88 7.65 -0.34
CA ALA A 61 -6.71 8.09 -1.08
C ALA A 61 -6.62 9.64 -1.07
N MET A 62 -5.49 10.18 -0.59
CA MET A 62 -5.35 11.62 -0.37
C MET A 62 -4.84 12.36 -1.60
N ARG A 63 -4.04 11.69 -2.43
CA ARG A 63 -3.46 12.26 -3.64
C ARG A 63 -3.99 11.57 -4.89
N LYS A 64 -4.12 12.34 -5.96
CA LYS A 64 -4.42 11.80 -7.28
C LYS A 64 -3.11 11.39 -7.97
N TYR A 65 -2.72 10.13 -7.74
CA TYR A 65 -1.57 9.52 -8.40
C TYR A 65 -1.85 9.27 -9.89
N GLY A 66 -0.80 9.09 -10.70
CA GLY A 66 -0.93 8.92 -12.15
C GLY A 66 -1.69 7.65 -12.56
N TYR A 67 -1.63 6.59 -11.74
CA TYR A 67 -2.38 5.35 -12.02
C TYR A 67 -3.91 5.52 -11.99
N PHE A 68 -4.45 6.64 -11.47
CA PHE A 68 -5.88 6.96 -11.56
C PHE A 68 -6.33 7.36 -12.97
N ALA A 69 -5.40 7.55 -13.90
CA ALA A 69 -5.72 7.88 -15.28
C ALA A 69 -6.44 6.69 -15.97
N PRO A 70 -7.50 6.91 -16.76
CA PRO A 70 -8.23 5.85 -17.45
C PRO A 70 -7.32 4.91 -18.26
N GLU A 71 -6.22 5.44 -18.81
CA GLU A 71 -5.25 4.71 -19.61
C GLU A 71 -4.44 3.70 -18.79
N CYS A 72 -4.31 3.88 -17.48
CA CYS A 72 -3.66 2.91 -16.59
C CYS A 72 -4.61 1.78 -16.19
N ARG A 73 -5.94 1.92 -16.32
CA ARG A 73 -6.95 0.94 -15.86
C ARG A 73 -6.66 -0.54 -16.22
N PRO A 74 -6.27 -0.91 -17.46
CA PRO A 74 -6.00 -2.33 -17.77
C PRO A 74 -4.76 -2.87 -17.06
N HIS A 75 -3.90 -1.98 -16.57
CA HIS A 75 -2.61 -2.31 -15.97
C HIS A 75 -2.64 -2.24 -14.45
N VAL A 76 -3.00 -1.05 -13.94
CA VAL A 76 -3.13 -0.73 -12.52
C VAL A 76 -4.44 0.01 -12.36
N ARG A 77 -5.33 -0.51 -11.52
CA ARG A 77 -6.61 0.15 -11.20
C ARG A 77 -6.76 0.37 -9.72
N HIS A 78 -7.46 1.45 -9.37
CA HIS A 78 -7.82 1.71 -8.00
C HIS A 78 -9.05 0.87 -7.62
N ALA A 79 -8.93 0.08 -6.55
CA ALA A 79 -10.03 -0.63 -5.93
C ALA A 79 -10.45 0.14 -4.67
N ALA A 80 -11.36 1.10 -4.82
CA ALA A 80 -11.77 1.95 -3.72
C ALA A 80 -12.50 1.13 -2.65
N LEU A 81 -11.96 1.13 -1.43
CA LEU A 81 -12.67 0.69 -0.22
C LEU A 81 -13.54 1.82 0.33
N PHE A 82 -13.22 3.07 -0.05
CA PHE A 82 -13.99 4.27 0.19
C PHE A 82 -13.71 5.30 -0.91
N PHE A 83 -14.75 5.87 -1.54
CA PHE A 83 -14.58 6.92 -2.55
C PHE A 83 -14.28 8.30 -1.92
N GLY A 84 -13.05 8.76 -2.11
CA GLY A 84 -12.56 10.08 -1.71
C GLY A 84 -12.43 11.06 -2.87
N GLY A 85 -11.84 12.24 -2.63
CA GLY A 85 -11.62 13.24 -3.67
C GLY A 85 -10.77 12.73 -4.84
N ALA A 86 -9.75 11.90 -4.55
CA ALA A 86 -8.88 11.33 -5.58
C ALA A 86 -9.57 10.28 -6.46
N SER A 87 -10.42 9.42 -5.86
CA SER A 87 -11.00 8.25 -6.52
C SER A 87 -12.40 8.45 -7.09
N ARG A 88 -13.17 9.45 -6.61
CA ARG A 88 -14.59 9.65 -6.97
C ARG A 88 -14.83 9.82 -8.46
N ALA A 89 -14.00 10.63 -9.14
CA ALA A 89 -14.14 10.84 -10.58
C ALA A 89 -13.94 9.53 -11.37
N GLY A 90 -12.98 8.69 -10.95
CA GLY A 90 -12.75 7.39 -11.58
C GLY A 90 -13.85 6.38 -11.32
N GLY A 91 -14.46 6.41 -10.13
CA GLY A 91 -15.66 5.62 -9.85
C GLY A 91 -16.84 6.03 -10.72
N GLN A 92 -17.13 7.34 -10.82
CA GLN A 92 -18.22 7.86 -11.66
C GLN A 92 -18.02 7.57 -13.15
N GLY A 93 -16.76 7.56 -13.61
CA GLY A 93 -16.42 7.28 -14.99
C GLY A 93 -16.17 5.81 -15.33
N GLY A 94 -16.24 4.90 -14.35
CA GLY A 94 -16.14 3.44 -14.57
C GLY A 94 -14.73 2.88 -14.73
N TRP A 95 -13.69 3.62 -14.35
CA TRP A 95 -12.29 3.14 -14.41
C TRP A 95 -11.61 2.98 -13.04
N CYS A 96 -12.33 3.22 -11.95
CA CYS A 96 -11.97 2.72 -10.62
C CYS A 96 -13.06 1.78 -10.12
N ASP A 97 -12.64 0.69 -9.48
CA ASP A 97 -13.54 -0.28 -8.87
C ASP A 97 -14.00 0.23 -7.49
N PHE A 98 -15.11 -0.31 -7.01
CA PHE A 98 -15.57 -0.14 -5.64
C PHE A 98 -15.75 -1.52 -5.00
N ILE A 99 -15.17 -1.72 -3.82
CA ILE A 99 -15.37 -2.93 -3.02
C ILE A 99 -16.26 -2.54 -1.83
N PRO A 100 -17.56 -2.86 -1.84
CA PRO A 100 -18.45 -2.58 -0.72
C PRO A 100 -17.97 -3.33 0.53
N ASN A 101 -17.83 -2.61 1.64
CA ASN A 101 -17.35 -3.15 2.89
C ASN A 101 -17.83 -2.30 4.07
N TYR A 102 -17.82 -2.88 5.27
CA TYR A 102 -17.70 -2.12 6.50
C TYR A 102 -16.23 -2.00 6.87
N PHE A 103 -15.76 -0.80 7.19
CA PHE A 103 -14.34 -0.56 7.50
C PHE A 103 -13.82 -1.50 8.61
N SER A 104 -14.62 -1.73 9.66
CA SER A 104 -14.27 -2.63 10.75
C SER A 104 -14.13 -4.11 10.34
N GLU A 105 -14.68 -4.52 9.20
CA GLU A 105 -14.65 -5.91 8.73
C GLU A 105 -13.48 -6.19 7.79
N ILE A 106 -12.84 -5.17 7.24
CA ILE A 106 -11.73 -5.34 6.28
C ILE A 106 -10.60 -6.21 6.86
N PRO A 107 -10.14 -6.04 8.12
CA PRO A 107 -9.16 -6.96 8.71
C PRO A 107 -9.59 -8.43 8.62
N MET A 108 -10.83 -8.74 9.00
CA MET A 108 -11.38 -10.10 8.95
C MET A 108 -11.47 -10.63 7.51
N LEU A 109 -11.85 -9.79 6.54
CA LEU A 109 -11.91 -10.18 5.13
C LEU A 109 -10.51 -10.58 4.61
N ILE A 110 -9.48 -9.82 4.96
CA ILE A 110 -8.08 -10.13 4.63
C ILE A 110 -7.63 -11.40 5.34
N GLU A 111 -7.88 -11.52 6.64
CA GLU A 111 -7.46 -12.66 7.45
C GLU A 111 -8.03 -14.00 6.94
N ARG A 112 -9.28 -13.98 6.46
CA ARG A 112 -9.99 -15.12 5.89
C ARG A 112 -9.73 -15.36 4.40
N GLY A 113 -8.91 -14.52 3.76
CA GLY A 113 -8.61 -14.62 2.33
C GLY A 113 -9.79 -14.28 1.41
N LEU A 114 -10.79 -13.55 1.93
CA LEU A 114 -11.94 -13.06 1.16
C LEU A 114 -11.61 -11.75 0.43
N MET A 115 -10.61 -11.02 0.92
CA MET A 115 -9.99 -9.89 0.24
C MET A 115 -8.49 -10.18 0.09
N PRO A 116 -7.94 -10.19 -1.14
CA PRO A 116 -6.51 -10.37 -1.35
C PRO A 116 -5.68 -9.26 -0.67
N ALA A 117 -4.44 -9.58 -0.31
CA ALA A 117 -3.49 -8.64 0.26
C ALA A 117 -2.07 -9.14 -0.07
N ASP A 118 -1.73 -9.17 -1.36
CA ASP A 118 -0.50 -9.80 -1.85
C ASP A 118 0.74 -8.97 -1.49
N VAL A 119 0.61 -7.65 -1.59
CA VAL A 119 1.66 -6.68 -1.35
C VAL A 119 1.12 -5.56 -0.47
N VAL A 120 1.92 -5.08 0.49
CA VAL A 120 1.62 -3.88 1.27
C VAL A 120 2.59 -2.78 0.89
N PHE A 121 2.05 -1.61 0.53
CA PHE A 121 2.79 -0.37 0.39
C PHE A 121 2.39 0.56 1.53
N ALA A 122 3.31 0.88 2.43
CA ALA A 122 3.03 1.75 3.58
C ALA A 122 4.17 2.73 3.86
N MET A 123 3.82 3.91 4.39
CA MET A 123 4.81 4.80 5.02
C MET A 123 5.13 4.30 6.43
N ALA A 124 6.38 4.42 6.85
CA ALA A 124 6.83 3.97 8.18
C ALA A 124 7.85 4.91 8.82
N SER A 125 7.96 4.83 10.15
CA SER A 125 9.04 5.47 10.91
C SER A 125 10.41 4.89 10.55
N PRO A 126 11.53 5.54 10.94
CA PRO A 126 12.83 4.89 10.94
C PRO A 126 12.84 3.59 11.76
N MET A 127 13.76 2.69 11.40
CA MET A 127 14.00 1.46 12.16
C MET A 127 14.47 1.78 13.57
N SER A 128 13.82 1.22 14.58
CA SER A 128 14.24 1.32 15.97
C SER A 128 15.54 0.53 16.23
N ALA A 129 16.14 0.73 17.40
CA ALA A 129 17.33 -0.03 17.81
C ALA A 129 17.09 -1.56 17.87
N SER A 130 15.84 -1.98 18.10
CA SER A 130 15.44 -3.39 18.14
C SER A 130 14.99 -3.93 16.77
N GLY A 131 15.07 -3.14 15.70
CA GLY A 131 14.75 -3.58 14.34
C GLY A 131 13.30 -3.38 13.91
N HIS A 132 12.48 -2.68 14.70
CA HIS A 132 11.07 -2.45 14.41
C HIS A 132 10.84 -1.18 13.61
N PHE A 133 9.77 -1.14 12.83
CA PHE A 133 9.25 0.04 12.16
C PHE A 133 7.84 0.28 12.68
N ALA A 134 7.40 1.53 12.81
CA ALA A 134 6.01 1.81 13.12
C ALA A 134 5.29 2.31 11.86
N LEU A 135 4.12 1.75 11.54
CA LEU A 135 3.22 2.31 10.53
C LEU A 135 2.45 3.54 11.02
N SER A 136 2.60 3.88 12.31
CA SER A 136 2.09 5.11 12.89
C SER A 136 0.57 5.27 12.71
N LEU A 137 0.14 6.25 11.92
CA LEU A 137 -1.26 6.53 11.63
C LEU A 137 -1.88 5.56 10.60
N GLY A 138 -1.10 4.62 10.04
CA GLY A 138 -1.54 3.63 9.06
C GLY A 138 -1.79 2.23 9.63
N THR A 139 -2.32 2.12 10.85
CA THR A 139 -2.48 0.87 11.61
C THR A 139 -3.83 0.19 11.45
N ASP A 140 -4.60 0.61 10.46
CA ASP A 140 -5.96 0.17 10.16
C ASP A 140 -6.04 -1.30 9.67
N TYR A 141 -6.74 -1.58 8.57
CA TYR A 141 -6.70 -2.90 7.93
C TYR A 141 -5.29 -3.28 7.45
N THR A 142 -4.37 -2.32 7.37
CA THR A 142 -3.01 -2.56 6.93
C THR A 142 -2.27 -3.54 7.83
N MET A 143 -2.52 -3.57 9.14
CA MET A 143 -1.82 -4.54 10.01
C MET A 143 -2.24 -5.99 9.72
N ALA A 144 -3.51 -6.21 9.38
CA ALA A 144 -3.98 -7.51 8.89
C ALA A 144 -3.34 -7.86 7.52
N ALA A 145 -3.21 -6.86 6.63
CA ALA A 145 -2.51 -7.04 5.36
C ALA A 145 -1.03 -7.37 5.53
N VAL A 146 -0.31 -6.70 6.45
CA VAL A 146 1.10 -6.97 6.78
C VAL A 146 1.30 -8.40 7.24
N ALA A 147 0.37 -8.94 8.03
CA ALA A 147 0.43 -10.33 8.49
C ALA A 147 0.20 -11.37 7.38
N LYS A 148 -0.43 -10.99 6.26
CA LYS A 148 -0.78 -11.88 5.14
C LYS A 148 0.09 -11.71 3.90
N ALA A 149 0.63 -10.51 3.69
CA ALA A 149 1.30 -10.16 2.45
C ALA A 149 2.55 -10.98 2.20
N ARG A 150 2.73 -11.33 0.92
CA ARG A 150 3.97 -11.93 0.44
C ARG A 150 5.13 -10.94 0.52
N ALA A 151 4.85 -9.65 0.32
CA ALA A 151 5.83 -8.58 0.41
C ALA A 151 5.27 -7.37 1.14
N VAL A 152 6.06 -6.82 2.07
CA VAL A 152 5.80 -5.55 2.74
C VAL A 152 6.89 -4.57 2.33
N VAL A 153 6.48 -3.49 1.67
CA VAL A 153 7.37 -2.44 1.16
C VAL A 153 7.10 -1.15 1.91
N LEU A 154 8.15 -0.66 2.57
CA LEU A 154 8.07 0.52 3.44
C LEU A 154 8.75 1.73 2.79
N GLU A 155 8.03 2.84 2.72
CA GLU A 155 8.62 4.16 2.53
C GLU A 155 9.01 4.73 3.90
N VAL A 156 10.28 4.61 4.24
CA VAL A 156 10.82 5.06 5.54
C VAL A 156 10.98 6.57 5.53
N ASN A 157 10.26 7.25 6.42
CA ASN A 157 10.26 8.70 6.54
C ASN A 157 10.61 9.12 7.98
N PRO A 158 11.67 9.93 8.21
CA PRO A 158 12.07 10.36 9.56
C PRO A 158 11.03 11.24 10.27
N HIS A 159 10.04 11.78 9.55
CA HIS A 159 8.96 12.57 10.12
C HIS A 159 7.76 11.72 10.56
N VAL A 160 7.74 10.42 10.26
CA VAL A 160 6.69 9.51 10.74
C VAL A 160 7.00 9.13 12.19
N PRO A 161 6.10 9.44 13.14
CA PRO A 161 6.31 9.11 14.55
C PRO A 161 6.34 7.61 14.79
N PHE A 162 7.27 7.15 15.62
CA PHE A 162 7.22 5.80 16.18
C PHE A 162 6.15 5.75 17.27
N THR A 163 4.95 5.27 16.93
CA THR A 163 3.82 5.16 17.87
C THR A 163 3.89 3.87 18.68
N HIS A 164 3.10 3.80 19.76
CA HIS A 164 2.87 2.57 20.51
C HIS A 164 1.56 1.91 20.10
N GLY A 165 1.44 0.60 20.35
CA GLY A 165 0.29 -0.22 20.00
C GLY A 165 0.66 -1.38 19.06
N GLN A 166 -0.36 -2.01 18.46
CA GLN A 166 -0.20 -3.05 17.44
C GLN A 166 0.12 -2.40 16.09
N CYS A 167 1.31 -1.82 15.98
CA CYS A 167 1.70 -0.95 14.87
C CYS A 167 3.10 -1.20 14.32
N HIS A 168 3.74 -2.30 14.75
CA HIS A 168 5.13 -2.65 14.46
C HIS A 168 5.31 -4.14 14.16
#